data_AF-A0A7C0V6S0-F1
#
_entry.id   AF-A0A7C0V6S0-F1
#
_cell.length_a   1.000
_cell.length_b   1.000
_cell.length_c   1.000
_cell.angle_alpha   90.00
_cell.angle_beta   90.00
_cell.angle_gamma   90.00
#
_symmetry.space_group_name_H-M   'P 1'
#
loop_
_entity.id
_entity.type
_entity.pdbx_description
1 polymer ?
#
loop_
_entity_poly.entity_id
_entity_poly.type
_entity_poly.pdbx_seq_one_letter_code
_entity_poly.pdbx_strand_id
1 'polypeptide(L)' 'MQTLLSLIKMAAVLAGGLMLGRMFFEEVKRAKRAGAPWYTPYGTLPGILVLVALVLPLIVWLYGRLR' A
#
# COMPACT_ATOMS: atom_id res chain seq x y z
N MET A 1 -2.26 8.91 28.60
CA MET A 1 -1.82 9.63 27.39
C MET A 1 -1.28 8.71 26.28
N GLN A 2 -0.35 7.79 26.57
CA GLN A 2 0.31 6.96 25.55
C GLN A 2 -0.65 6.05 24.75
N THR A 3 -1.62 5.43 25.41
CA THR A 3 -2.59 4.52 24.75
C THR A 3 -3.44 5.23 23.71
N LEU A 4 -3.94 6.44 24.02
CA LEU A 4 -4.75 7.21 23.08
C LEU A 4 -3.95 7.58 21.83
N LEU A 5 -2.69 8.01 22.00
CA LEU A 5 -1.81 8.30 20.87
C LEU A 5 -1.53 7.05 20.01
N SER A 6 -1.33 5.89 20.63
CA SER A 6 -1.15 4.63 19.90
C SER A 6 -2.39 4.23 19.09
N LEU A 7 -3.60 4.42 19.66
CA LEU A 7 -4.86 4.16 18.96
C LEU A 7 -5.04 5.08 17.76
N ILE A 8 -4.72 6.38 17.89
CA ILE A 8 -4.79 7.33 16.78
C ILE A 8 -3.81 6.95 15.67
N LYS A 9 -2.57 6.57 16.02
CA LYS A 9 -1.58 6.09 15.03
C LYS A 9 -2.07 4.86 14.29
N MET A 10 -2.63 3.89 15.01
CA MET A 10 -3.19 2.67 14.40
C MET A 10 -4.35 3.01 13.46
N ALA A 11 -5.28 3.87 13.90
CA ALA A 11 -6.39 4.33 13.07
C ALA A 11 -5.92 5.03 11.79
N ALA A 12 -4.88 5.87 11.89
CA ALA A 12 -4.29 6.56 10.75
C ALA A 12 -3.69 5.58 9.72
N VAL A 13 -2.97 4.55 10.17
CA VAL A 13 -2.41 3.52 9.28
C VAL A 13 -3.51 2.73 8.59
N LEU A 14 -4.55 2.32 9.33
CA LEU A 14 -5.69 1.59 8.77
C LEU A 14 -6.45 2.43 7.74
N ALA A 15 -6.71 3.71 8.05
CA ALA A 15 -7.37 4.63 7.12
C ALA A 15 -6.53 4.82 5.85
N GLY A 16 -5.21 5.02 5.99
CA GLY A 16 -4.29 5.11 4.86
C GLY A 16 -4.32 3.86 3.97
N GLY A 17 -4.32 2.67 4.57
CA GLY A 17 -4.43 1.40 3.86
C GLY A 17 -5.76 1.25 3.10
N LEU A 18 -6.88 1.62 3.72
CA LEU A 18 -8.19 1.59 3.07
C LEU A 18 -8.28 2.54 1.87
N MET A 19 -7.75 3.77 2.01
CA MET A 19 -7.71 4.76 0.93
C MET A 19 -6.86 4.26 -0.24
N LEU A 20 -5.65 3.77 0.04
CA LEU A 20 -4.75 3.20 -0.97
C LEU A 20 -5.36 2.00 -1.68
N GLY A 21 -5.92 1.05 -0.92
CA GLY A 21 -6.59 -0.11 -1.46
C GLY A 21 -7.73 0.28 -2.39
N ARG A 22 -8.58 1.22 -1.98
CA ARG A 22 -9.68 1.70 -2.83
C ARG A 22 -9.18 2.30 -4.15
N MET A 23 -8.15 3.14 -4.11
CA MET A 23 -7.54 3.71 -5.33
C MET A 23 -6.96 2.64 -6.25
N PHE A 24 -6.25 1.65 -5.70
CA PHE A 24 -5.70 0.56 -6.49
C PHE A 24 -6.80 -0.33 -7.10
N PHE A 25 -7.84 -0.66 -6.34
CA PHE A 25 -8.96 -1.46 -6.85
C PHE A 25 -9.75 -0.76 -7.96
N GLU A 26 -9.89 0.57 -7.91
CA GLU A 26 -10.46 1.35 -9.00
C GLU A 26 -9.63 1.17 -10.28
N GLU A 27 -8.30 1.23 -10.18
CA GLU A 27 -7.40 1.04 -11.32
C GLU A 27 -7.45 -0.39 -11.87
N VAL A 28 -7.52 -1.40 -11.00
CA VAL A 28 -7.71 -2.81 -11.40
C VAL A 28 -9.04 -2.98 -12.15
N LYS A 29 -10.12 -2.39 -11.65
CA LYS A 29 -11.42 -2.42 -12.34
C LYS A 29 -11.34 -1.72 -13.70
N ARG A 30 -10.64 -0.59 -13.79
CA ARG A 30 -10.43 0.16 -15.03
C ARG A 30 -9.64 -0.66 -16.05
N ALA A 31 -8.52 -1.24 -15.65
CA ALA A 31 -7.70 -2.11 -16.49
C ALA A 31 -8.47 -3.35 -16.97
N LYS A 32 -9.27 -3.97 -16.08
CA LYS A 32 -10.13 -5.10 -16.44
C LYS A 32 -11.17 -4.73 -17.50
N ARG A 33 -11.82 -3.56 -17.38
CA ARG A 33 -12.76 -3.07 -18.40
C ARG A 33 -12.08 -2.76 -19.72
N ALA A 34 -10.83 -2.32 -19.68
CA ALA A 34 -10.03 -2.02 -20.87
C ALA A 34 -9.40 -3.28 -21.53
N GLY A 35 -9.58 -4.47 -20.95
CA GLY A 35 -8.93 -5.69 -21.44
C GLY A 35 -7.40 -5.67 -21.30
N ALA A 36 -6.86 -4.80 -20.46
CA ALA A 36 -5.43 -4.62 -20.29
C ALA A 36 -4.79 -5.78 -19.50
N PRO A 37 -3.48 -6.05 -19.69
CA PRO A 37 -2.76 -7.07 -18.94
C PRO A 37 -2.85 -6.86 -17.42
N TRP A 38 -2.82 -7.95 -16.67
CA TRP A 38 -2.98 -7.97 -15.20
C TRP A 38 -1.94 -7.13 -14.44
N TYR A 39 -0.76 -6.92 -15.03
CA TYR A 39 0.34 -6.15 -14.42
C TYR A 39 0.20 -4.64 -14.61
N THR A 40 -0.71 -4.19 -15.49
CA THR A 40 -0.89 -2.76 -15.84
C THR A 40 -1.21 -1.86 -14.64
N PRO A 41 -2.08 -2.26 -13.68
CA PRO A 41 -2.39 -1.43 -12.51
C PRO A 41 -1.17 -1.12 -11.63
N TYR A 42 -0.14 -1.97 -11.63
CA TYR A 42 1.08 -1.75 -10.84
C TYR A 42 1.97 -0.63 -11.40
N GLY A 43 1.79 -0.24 -12.66
CA GLY A 43 2.48 0.91 -13.26
C GLY A 43 1.86 2.27 -12.92
N THR A 44 0.75 2.29 -12.18
CA THR A 44 0.05 3.52 -11.80
C THR A 44 0.52 4.03 -10.45
N LEU A 45 0.29 5.31 -10.16
CA LEU A 45 0.66 5.91 -8.88
C LEU A 45 0.12 5.12 -7.67
N PRO A 46 -1.16 4.69 -7.62
CA PRO A 46 -1.65 3.83 -6.55
C PRO A 46 -0.96 2.46 -6.50
N GLY A 47 -0.69 1.85 -7.66
CA GLY A 47 -0.04 0.54 -7.74
C GLY A 47 1.40 0.56 -7.23
N ILE A 48 2.17 1.59 -7.57
CA ILE A 48 3.53 1.78 -7.06
C ILE A 48 3.51 1.94 -5.55
N LEU A 49 2.57 2.71 -5.00
CA LEU A 49 2.45 2.88 -3.54
C LEU A 49 2.14 1.55 -2.83
N VAL A 50 1.32 0.68 -3.43
CA VAL A 50 1.06 -0.68 -2.91
C VAL A 50 2.34 -1.53 -2.94
N LEU A 51 3.11 -1.48 -4.04
CA LEU A 51 4.39 -2.19 -4.13
C LEU A 51 5.39 -1.70 -3.09
N VAL A 52 5.51 -0.39 -2.90
CA VAL A 52 6.38 0.19 -1.86
C VAL A 52 5.93 -0.29 -0.49
N ALA A 53 4.63 -0.23 -0.17
CA ALA A 53 4.12 -0.70 1.12
C ALA A 53 4.42 -2.19 1.40
N LEU A 54 4.45 -3.03 0.37
CA LEU A 54 4.82 -4.45 0.46
C LEU A 54 6.33 -4.67 0.64
N VAL A 55 7.16 -3.90 -0.06
CA VAL A 55 8.62 -4.09 -0.10
C VAL A 55 9.32 -3.41 1.09
N LEU A 56 8.79 -2.29 1.58
CA LEU A 56 9.38 -1.51 2.68
C LEU A 56 9.68 -2.32 3.96
N PRO A 57 8.77 -3.17 4.49
CA PRO A 57 9.10 -3.98 5.67
C PRO A 57 10.24 -4.98 5.40
N LEU A 58 10.36 -5.48 4.17
CA LEU A 58 11.43 -6.38 3.77
C LEU A 58 12.78 -5.65 3.77
N ILE A 59 12.81 -4.42 3.24
CA ILE A 59 14.01 -3.56 3.24
C ILE A 59 14.44 -3.25 4.68
N VAL A 60 13.50 -2.84 5.54
CA VAL A 60 13.79 -2.51 6.94
C VAL A 60 14.33 -3.73 7.69
N TRP A 61 13.71 -4.90 7.49
CA TRP A 61 14.17 -6.15 8.09
C TRP A 61 15.59 -6.53 7.63
N LEU A 62 15.87 -6.43 6.33
CA LEU A 62 17.18 -6.76 5.76
C LEU A 62 18.27 -5.80 6.28
N TYR A 63 17.98 -4.49 6.31
CA TYR A 63 18.90 -3.50 6.86
C TYR A 63 19.20 -3.74 8.35
N GLY A 64 18.18 -4.10 9.13
CA GLY A 64 18.34 -4.45 10.54
C GLY A 64 19.14 -5.74 10.77
N ARG A 65 19.19 -6.65 9.80
CA ARG A 65 19.95 -7.90 9.87
C ARG A 65 21.41 -7.78 9.41
N LEU A 66 21.72 -6.78 8.57
CA LEU A 66 23.07 -6.52 8.05
C LEU A 66 23.94 -5.68 8.98
N ARG A 67 23.34 -5.06 10.01
CA ARG A 67 24.03 -4.39 11.11
C ARG A 67 24.16 -5.31 12.31
#